data_AF-A0A2D7YNX9-F1
#
_entry.id   AF-A0A2D7YNX9-F1
#
_cell.length_a   1.000
_cell.length_b   1.000
_cell.length_c   1.000
_cell.angle_alpha   90.00
_cell.angle_beta   90.00
_cell.angle_gamma   90.00
#
_symmetry.space_group_name_H-M   'P 1'
#
loop_
_entity.id
_entity.type
_entity.pdbx_description
1 polymer ?
#
loop_
_entity_poly.entity_id
_entity_poly.type
_entity_poly.pdbx_seq_one_letter_code
_entity_poly.pdbx_strand_id
1 'polypeptide(L)'
;MKKINFTALVVAGFLSLPVSSSALELSDSSQQRLHDLQQRWATVNYELKDDAQEKAFEQLVADAQQWVTQEPSSAPAHIWLGIIKSTYAGAKGGLGALSLAKESRKSLQKALDLEPTALDGSAYASLGTLYYKVPGWPFGFGDEDKAQELLEQALTINPDGIDPNYFYADYWFEQGDYIKAE
;
A
#
# COMPACT_ATOMS: atom_id res chain seq x y z
N MET A 1 -52.18 52.70 -11.08
CA MET A 1 -51.28 52.84 -12.24
C MET A 1 -50.07 51.92 -12.04
N LYS A 2 -49.81 51.02 -13.02
CA LYS A 2 -48.53 50.30 -13.31
C LYS A 2 -48.00 49.32 -12.24
N LYS A 3 -47.62 48.06 -12.51
CA LYS A 3 -47.54 47.21 -13.72
C LYS A 3 -47.54 45.74 -13.25
N ILE A 4 -48.16 44.87 -14.03
CA ILE A 4 -47.98 43.40 -13.99
C ILE A 4 -46.66 43.09 -14.69
N ASN A 5 -45.84 42.20 -14.12
CA ASN A 5 -44.79 41.49 -14.85
C ASN A 5 -44.98 39.98 -14.65
N PHE A 6 -45.37 39.32 -15.74
CA PHE A 6 -45.20 37.88 -15.93
C PHE A 6 -43.72 37.62 -16.21
N THR A 7 -43.13 36.63 -15.55
CA THR A 7 -41.97 35.94 -16.11
C THR A 7 -42.13 34.46 -15.82
N ALA A 8 -42.21 33.71 -16.91
CA ALA A 8 -42.38 32.29 -16.97
C ALA A 8 -41.07 31.55 -16.63
N LEU A 9 -41.24 30.37 -16.03
CA LEU A 9 -40.58 29.10 -16.37
C LEU A 9 -39.06 29.11 -16.59
N VAL A 10 -38.32 28.39 -15.74
CA VAL A 10 -37.58 27.17 -16.11
C VAL A 10 -37.33 26.37 -14.82
N VAL A 11 -38.08 25.28 -14.61
CA VAL A 11 -37.65 24.20 -13.71
C VAL A 11 -36.59 23.43 -14.49
N ALA A 12 -35.32 23.78 -14.27
CA ALA A 12 -34.22 22.95 -14.74
C ALA A 12 -34.07 21.81 -13.73
N GLY A 13 -34.74 20.69 -14.00
CA GLY A 13 -34.44 19.43 -13.34
C GLY A 13 -32.99 19.08 -13.64
N PHE A 14 -32.11 19.20 -12.65
CA PHE A 14 -30.85 18.48 -12.67
C PHE A 14 -31.20 16.99 -12.57
N LEU A 15 -31.29 16.33 -13.73
CA LEU A 15 -31.06 14.88 -13.78
C LEU A 15 -29.62 14.69 -13.31
N SER A 16 -29.47 14.35 -12.03
CA SER A 16 -28.28 13.73 -11.49
C SER A 16 -28.11 12.39 -12.21
N LEU A 17 -27.39 12.43 -13.34
CA LEU A 17 -26.83 11.23 -13.93
C LEU A 17 -25.93 10.60 -12.86
N PRO A 18 -26.11 9.33 -12.50
CA PRO A 18 -25.09 8.65 -11.73
C PRO A 18 -23.82 8.70 -12.59
N VAL A 19 -22.82 9.45 -12.13
CA VAL A 19 -21.45 9.25 -12.61
C VAL A 19 -21.11 7.85 -12.12
N SER A 20 -21.27 6.87 -12.99
CA SER A 20 -20.68 5.55 -12.79
C SER A 20 -19.18 5.73 -12.87
N SER A 21 -18.58 6.09 -11.73
CA SER A 21 -17.14 5.93 -11.53
C SER A 21 -16.88 4.44 -11.61
N SER A 22 -16.43 3.97 -12.77
CA SER A 22 -15.90 2.63 -12.93
C SER A 22 -14.57 2.53 -12.18
N ALA A 23 -14.62 2.61 -10.84
CA ALA A 23 -13.59 2.00 -10.03
C ALA A 23 -13.67 0.50 -10.36
N LEU A 24 -12.53 -0.10 -10.71
CA LEU A 24 -12.44 -1.54 -10.86
C LEU A 24 -12.61 -2.14 -9.46
N GLU A 25 -13.87 -2.33 -9.04
CA GLU A 25 -14.16 -2.99 -7.79
C GLU A 25 -13.60 -4.42 -7.86
N LEU A 26 -12.81 -4.78 -6.85
CA LEU A 26 -12.32 -6.13 -6.68
C LEU A 26 -13.50 -7.10 -6.73
N SER A 27 -13.37 -8.20 -7.46
CA SER A 27 -14.37 -9.27 -7.42
C SER A 27 -14.56 -9.78 -5.99
N ASP A 28 -15.74 -10.29 -5.64
CA ASP A 28 -16.01 -10.86 -4.31
C ASP A 28 -14.94 -11.90 -3.91
N SER A 29 -14.48 -12.70 -4.87
CA SER A 29 -13.39 -13.67 -4.64
C SER A 29 -12.05 -13.01 -4.37
N SER A 30 -11.73 -11.89 -5.01
CA SER A 30 -10.49 -11.14 -4.80
C SER A 30 -10.53 -10.39 -3.47
N GLN A 31 -11.71 -9.86 -3.07
CA GLN A 31 -11.93 -9.26 -1.76
C GLN A 31 -11.77 -10.28 -0.63
N GLN A 32 -12.38 -11.46 -0.77
CA GLN A 32 -12.23 -12.54 0.21
C GLN A 32 -10.76 -12.98 0.33
N ARG A 33 -10.07 -13.14 -0.81
CA ARG A 33 -8.65 -13.49 -0.82
C ARG A 33 -7.77 -12.44 -0.15
N LEU A 34 -8.04 -11.16 -0.41
CA LEU A 34 -7.37 -10.04 0.24
C LEU A 34 -7.52 -10.13 1.77
N HIS A 35 -8.75 -10.29 2.24
CA HIS A 35 -9.05 -10.41 3.66
C HIS A 35 -8.36 -11.63 4.31
N ASP A 36 -8.43 -12.80 3.69
CA ASP A 36 -7.80 -14.02 4.23
C ASP A 36 -6.27 -13.87 4.31
N LEU A 37 -5.66 -13.24 3.31
CA LEU A 37 -4.22 -13.00 3.27
C LEU A 37 -3.80 -12.00 4.35
N GLN A 38 -4.57 -10.94 4.57
CA GLN A 38 -4.39 -9.95 5.63
C GLN A 38 -4.42 -10.58 7.03
N GLN A 39 -5.44 -11.40 7.31
CA GLN A 39 -5.59 -12.06 8.59
C GLN A 39 -4.43 -13.02 8.88
N ARG A 40 -4.08 -13.86 7.89
CA ARG A 40 -2.95 -14.78 8.04
C ARG A 40 -1.62 -14.04 8.18
N TRP A 41 -1.40 -12.97 7.43
CA TRP A 41 -0.21 -12.13 7.58
C TRP A 41 -0.11 -11.57 9.01
N ALA A 42 -1.21 -11.07 9.58
CA ALA A 42 -1.21 -10.55 10.94
C ALA A 42 -0.81 -11.63 11.96
N THR A 43 -1.39 -12.84 11.87
CA THR A 43 -1.01 -13.98 12.73
C THR A 43 0.48 -14.33 12.55
N VAL A 44 0.97 -14.45 11.31
CA VAL A 44 2.37 -14.79 11.05
C VAL A 44 3.33 -13.73 11.57
N ASN A 45 3.01 -12.45 11.38
CA ASN A 45 3.87 -11.33 11.75
C ASN A 45 3.91 -11.09 13.26
N TYR A 46 2.75 -11.13 13.93
CA TYR A 46 2.62 -10.73 15.33
C TYR A 46 2.67 -11.90 16.31
N GLU A 47 2.17 -13.08 15.95
CA GLU A 47 1.99 -14.20 16.90
C GLU A 47 3.10 -15.26 16.78
N LEU A 48 3.60 -15.54 15.57
CA LEU A 48 4.63 -16.57 15.35
C LEU A 48 6.05 -16.02 15.55
N LYS A 49 7.00 -16.93 15.83
CA LYS A 49 8.43 -16.63 15.98
C LYS A 49 9.30 -17.75 15.38
N ASP A 50 10.58 -17.44 15.18
CA ASP A 50 11.64 -18.37 14.74
C ASP A 50 11.23 -19.19 13.50
N ASP A 51 11.60 -20.48 13.46
CA ASP A 51 11.33 -21.39 12.34
C ASP A 51 9.86 -21.48 11.94
N ALA A 52 8.94 -21.31 12.90
CA ALA A 52 7.50 -21.33 12.62
C ALA A 52 7.07 -20.09 11.83
N GLN A 53 7.62 -18.92 12.19
CA GLN A 53 7.37 -17.68 11.47
C GLN A 53 7.96 -17.72 10.06
N GLU A 54 9.19 -18.21 9.91
CA GLU A 54 9.86 -18.33 8.60
C GLU A 54 9.06 -19.22 7.63
N LYS A 55 8.69 -20.43 8.06
CA LYS A 55 7.90 -21.37 7.23
C LYS A 55 6.53 -20.81 6.86
N ALA A 56 5.88 -20.11 7.79
CA ALA A 56 4.58 -19.53 7.54
C ALA A 56 4.64 -18.34 6.56
N PHE A 57 5.71 -17.54 6.62
CA PHE A 57 5.97 -16.51 5.62
C PHE A 57 6.26 -17.09 4.23
N GLU A 58 7.01 -18.18 4.14
CA GLU A 58 7.24 -18.86 2.85
C GLU A 58 5.93 -19.28 2.18
N GLN A 59 5.00 -19.86 2.97
CA GLN A 59 3.68 -20.19 2.46
C GLN A 59 2.87 -18.95 2.07
N LEU A 60 2.91 -17.87 2.87
CA LEU A 60 2.22 -16.61 2.52
C LEU A 60 2.76 -15.99 1.23
N VAL A 61 4.08 -16.03 1.02
CA VAL A 61 4.69 -15.55 -0.23
C VAL A 61 4.21 -16.39 -1.41
N ALA A 62 4.15 -17.72 -1.27
CA ALA A 62 3.65 -18.59 -2.33
C ALA A 62 2.18 -18.30 -2.68
N ASP A 63 1.32 -18.12 -1.68
CA ASP A 63 -0.10 -17.84 -1.86
C ASP A 63 -0.33 -16.47 -2.53
N ALA A 64 0.40 -15.44 -2.09
CA ALA A 64 0.34 -14.10 -2.69
C ALA A 64 0.89 -14.10 -4.12
N GLN A 65 1.96 -14.86 -4.39
CA GLN A 65 2.52 -14.99 -5.73
C GLN A 65 1.55 -15.69 -6.67
N GLN A 66 0.84 -16.72 -6.20
CA GLN A 66 -0.22 -17.38 -6.96
C GLN A 66 -1.35 -16.41 -7.30
N TRP A 67 -1.75 -15.54 -6.37
CA TRP A 67 -2.75 -14.51 -6.64
C TRP A 67 -2.31 -13.58 -7.76
N VAL A 68 -1.08 -13.06 -7.69
CA VAL A 68 -0.50 -12.23 -8.77
C VAL A 68 -0.46 -12.97 -10.11
N THR A 69 -0.17 -14.28 -10.11
CA THR A 69 -0.20 -15.07 -11.35
C THR A 69 -1.61 -15.20 -11.93
N GLN A 70 -2.63 -15.33 -11.09
CA GLN A 70 -4.03 -15.44 -11.51
C GLN A 70 -4.60 -14.08 -11.95
N GLU A 71 -4.17 -13.01 -11.30
CA GLU A 71 -4.67 -11.64 -11.49
C GLU A 71 -3.49 -10.66 -11.69
N PRO A 72 -2.75 -10.73 -12.80
CA PRO A 72 -1.52 -9.96 -12.98
C PRO A 72 -1.72 -8.43 -13.07
N SER A 73 -2.95 -7.98 -13.33
CA SER A 73 -3.35 -6.57 -13.35
C SER A 73 -3.97 -6.09 -12.03
N SER A 74 -4.01 -6.92 -10.98
CA SER A 74 -4.56 -6.54 -9.68
C SER A 74 -3.51 -5.79 -8.85
N ALA A 75 -3.65 -4.48 -8.71
CA ALA A 75 -2.79 -3.69 -7.83
C ALA A 75 -2.82 -4.21 -6.38
N PRO A 76 -3.99 -4.54 -5.77
CA PRO A 76 -4.04 -5.16 -4.44
C PRO A 76 -3.21 -6.45 -4.30
N ALA A 77 -3.20 -7.32 -5.32
CA ALA A 77 -2.38 -8.53 -5.31
C ALA A 77 -0.88 -8.21 -5.26
N HIS A 78 -0.43 -7.25 -6.07
CA HIS A 78 0.96 -6.79 -6.07
C HIS A 78 1.34 -6.05 -4.78
N ILE A 79 0.44 -5.27 -4.19
CA ILE A 79 0.66 -4.59 -2.91
C ILE A 79 0.93 -5.61 -1.82
N TRP A 80 0.04 -6.60 -1.67
CA TRP A 80 0.16 -7.59 -0.60
C TRP A 80 1.33 -8.55 -0.79
N LEU A 81 1.67 -8.94 -2.03
CA LEU A 81 2.92 -9.65 -2.29
C LEU A 81 4.14 -8.82 -1.86
N GLY A 82 4.09 -7.51 -2.09
CA GLY A 82 5.09 -6.56 -1.61
C GLY A 82 5.23 -6.55 -0.10
N ILE A 83 4.13 -6.28 0.61
CA ILE A 83 4.07 -6.20 2.08
C ILE A 83 4.54 -7.51 2.74
N ILE A 84 4.11 -8.66 2.23
CA ILE A 84 4.52 -9.96 2.78
C ILE A 84 6.01 -10.19 2.58
N LYS A 85 6.56 -9.85 1.41
CA LYS A 85 8.00 -10.01 1.15
C LYS A 85 8.86 -9.05 1.97
N SER A 86 8.43 -7.80 2.19
CA SER A 86 9.18 -6.84 3.02
C SER A 86 9.16 -7.23 4.49
N THR A 87 8.01 -7.67 5.00
CA THR A 87 7.88 -8.16 6.39
C THR A 87 8.68 -9.45 6.60
N TYR A 88 8.62 -10.38 5.65
CA TYR A 88 9.47 -11.58 5.70
C TYR A 88 10.95 -11.24 5.63
N ALA A 89 11.37 -10.27 4.82
CA ALA A 89 12.76 -9.82 4.78
C ALA A 89 13.24 -9.37 6.17
N GLY A 90 12.42 -8.58 6.87
CA GLY A 90 12.71 -8.12 8.24
C GLY A 90 12.84 -9.29 9.23
N ALA A 91 11.93 -10.26 9.18
CA ALA A 91 11.95 -11.43 10.05
C ALA A 91 13.14 -12.37 9.77
N LYS A 92 13.47 -12.61 8.49
CA LYS A 92 14.52 -13.55 8.08
C LYS A 92 15.93 -13.01 8.35
N GLY A 93 16.14 -11.71 8.15
CA GLY A 93 17.47 -11.09 8.25
C GLY A 93 18.51 -11.70 7.29
N GLY A 94 19.77 -11.32 7.50
CA GLY A 94 20.92 -11.87 6.78
C GLY A 94 20.86 -11.72 5.25
N LEU A 95 21.56 -12.62 4.54
CA LEU A 95 21.69 -12.55 3.08
C LEU A 95 20.37 -12.78 2.33
N GLY A 96 19.42 -13.51 2.93
CA GLY A 96 18.10 -13.78 2.33
C GLY A 96 17.17 -12.56 2.35
N ALA A 97 17.29 -11.70 3.36
CA ALA A 97 16.46 -10.51 3.51
C ALA A 97 16.56 -9.55 2.32
N LEU A 98 17.78 -9.32 1.82
CA LEU A 98 17.97 -8.37 0.72
C LEU A 98 17.30 -8.82 -0.59
N SER A 99 17.29 -10.12 -0.88
CA SER A 99 16.57 -10.63 -2.06
C SER A 99 15.07 -10.39 -1.95
N LEU A 100 14.50 -10.74 -0.79
CA LEU A 100 13.08 -10.51 -0.48
C LEU A 100 12.70 -9.03 -0.56
N ALA A 101 13.55 -8.14 -0.03
CA ALA A 101 13.34 -6.69 -0.12
C ALA A 101 13.35 -6.17 -1.58
N LYS A 102 14.25 -6.68 -2.43
CA LYS A 102 14.30 -6.33 -3.86
C LYS A 102 13.07 -6.81 -4.62
N GLU A 103 12.60 -8.01 -4.31
CA GLU A 103 11.37 -8.57 -4.89
C GLU A 103 10.12 -7.81 -4.40
N SER A 104 10.09 -7.45 -3.12
CA SER A 104 9.04 -6.59 -2.54
C SER A 104 8.96 -5.26 -3.28
N ARG A 105 10.10 -4.55 -3.41
CA ARG A 105 10.18 -3.29 -4.16
C ARG A 105 9.63 -3.44 -5.58
N LYS A 106 9.99 -4.51 -6.30
CA LYS A 106 9.50 -4.75 -7.66
C LYS A 106 7.98 -4.93 -7.69
N SER A 107 7.42 -5.66 -6.74
CA SER A 107 5.98 -5.89 -6.62
C SER A 107 5.23 -4.59 -6.34
N LEU A 108 5.70 -3.80 -5.37
CA LEU A 108 5.08 -2.53 -5.00
C LEU A 108 5.19 -1.49 -6.12
N GLN A 109 6.32 -1.43 -6.83
CA GLN A 109 6.46 -0.57 -8.00
C GLN A 109 5.45 -0.96 -9.09
N LYS A 110 5.25 -2.27 -9.30
CA LYS A 110 4.23 -2.75 -10.24
C LYS A 110 2.82 -2.38 -9.81
N ALA A 111 2.52 -2.38 -8.51
CA ALA A 111 1.25 -1.89 -8.00
C ALA A 111 1.05 -0.40 -8.30
N LEU A 112 2.08 0.43 -8.07
CA LEU A 112 2.03 1.85 -8.44
C LEU A 112 1.79 2.07 -9.93
N ASP A 113 2.42 1.26 -10.79
CA ASP A 113 2.20 1.34 -12.24
C ASP A 113 0.77 0.95 -12.66
N LEU A 114 0.08 0.12 -11.86
CA LEU A 114 -1.27 -0.35 -12.13
C LEU A 114 -2.33 0.62 -11.58
N GLU A 115 -2.22 0.98 -10.31
CA GLU A 115 -3.16 1.85 -9.61
C GLU A 115 -2.46 2.51 -8.40
N PRO A 116 -1.94 3.74 -8.54
CA PRO A 116 -1.16 4.41 -7.49
C PRO A 116 -1.89 4.62 -6.16
N THR A 117 -3.22 4.74 -6.20
CA THR A 117 -4.07 4.99 -5.03
C THR A 117 -4.69 3.73 -4.44
N ALA A 118 -4.40 2.55 -5.00
CA ALA A 118 -4.96 1.29 -4.52
C ALA A 118 -4.65 1.06 -3.05
N LEU A 119 -5.66 0.58 -2.32
CA LEU A 119 -5.58 0.35 -0.86
C LEU A 119 -5.08 1.59 -0.12
N ASP A 120 -5.67 2.74 -0.42
CA ASP A 120 -5.38 4.03 0.23
C ASP A 120 -3.89 4.41 0.20
N GLY A 121 -3.22 4.13 -0.92
CA GLY A 121 -1.81 4.48 -1.12
C GLY A 121 -0.84 3.55 -0.39
N SER A 122 -1.25 2.37 0.05
CA SER A 122 -0.41 1.40 0.78
C SER A 122 0.92 1.07 0.08
N ALA A 123 0.95 1.11 -1.25
CA ALA A 123 2.18 0.89 -2.02
C ALA A 123 3.25 1.95 -1.74
N TYR A 124 2.84 3.22 -1.61
CA TYR A 124 3.74 4.33 -1.30
C TYR A 124 4.32 4.18 0.11
N ALA A 125 3.47 3.93 1.11
CA ALA A 125 3.92 3.73 2.49
C ALA A 125 4.92 2.57 2.59
N SER A 126 4.59 1.44 1.96
CA SER A 126 5.44 0.24 1.97
C SER A 126 6.78 0.44 1.25
N LEU A 127 6.78 1.12 0.10
CA LEU A 127 8.01 1.45 -0.62
C LEU A 127 8.87 2.44 0.16
N GLY A 128 8.26 3.50 0.71
CA GLY A 128 8.94 4.47 1.56
C GLY A 128 9.67 3.79 2.71
N THR A 129 8.98 2.89 3.42
CA THR A 129 9.57 2.07 4.49
C THR A 129 10.74 1.23 4.03
N LEU A 130 10.65 0.58 2.87
CA LEU A 130 11.79 -0.17 2.32
C LEU A 130 13.01 0.71 2.04
N TYR A 131 12.80 1.91 1.50
CA TYR A 131 13.90 2.79 1.11
C TYR A 131 14.71 3.29 2.30
N TYR A 132 14.13 3.51 3.49
CA TYR A 132 14.91 3.88 4.67
C TYR A 132 15.36 2.69 5.55
N LYS A 133 14.72 1.51 5.45
CA LYS A 133 15.13 0.32 6.23
C LYS A 133 16.19 -0.54 5.53
N VAL A 134 16.32 -0.49 4.20
CA VAL A 134 17.28 -1.30 3.43
C VAL A 134 18.62 -0.56 3.29
N PRO A 135 19.79 -1.24 3.32
CA PRO A 135 21.07 -0.58 3.05
C PRO A 135 21.12 0.12 1.70
N GLY A 136 21.85 1.23 1.61
CA GLY A 136 22.12 1.93 0.36
C GLY A 136 23.10 1.21 -0.58
N TRP A 137 23.48 1.90 -1.67
CA TRP A 137 24.49 1.42 -2.62
C TRP A 137 25.86 1.22 -1.93
N PRO A 138 26.65 0.16 -2.27
CA PRO A 138 26.45 -0.81 -3.36
C PRO A 138 25.66 -2.07 -2.97
N PHE A 139 25.28 -2.22 -1.71
CA PHE A 139 24.72 -3.48 -1.21
C PHE A 139 23.22 -3.59 -1.45
N GLY A 140 22.48 -2.52 -1.21
CA GLY A 140 21.05 -2.47 -1.44
C GLY A 140 20.63 -1.30 -2.30
N PHE A 141 19.44 -0.79 -2.01
CA PHE A 141 18.80 0.27 -2.76
C PHE A 141 18.22 1.36 -1.87
N GLY A 142 18.56 1.35 -0.57
CA GLY A 142 18.09 2.37 0.34
C GLY A 142 18.48 3.78 -0.11
N ASP A 143 17.56 4.70 0.11
CA ASP A 143 17.61 6.10 -0.31
C ASP A 143 16.63 6.90 0.57
N GLU A 144 17.16 7.68 1.52
CA GLU A 144 16.36 8.38 2.53
C GLU A 144 15.49 9.49 1.90
N ASP A 145 16.04 10.21 0.93
CA ASP A 145 15.29 11.24 0.20
C ASP A 145 14.10 10.61 -0.54
N LYS A 146 14.33 9.47 -1.20
CA LYS A 146 13.27 8.72 -1.86
C LYS A 146 12.23 8.18 -0.87
N ALA A 147 12.68 7.74 0.30
CA ALA A 147 11.80 7.28 1.35
C ALA A 147 10.83 8.37 1.80
N GLN A 148 11.36 9.57 2.09
CA GLN A 148 10.56 10.71 2.49
C GLN A 148 9.51 11.08 1.43
N GLU A 149 9.92 11.22 0.17
CA GLU A 149 9.02 11.54 -0.94
C GLU A 149 7.83 10.58 -1.00
N LEU A 150 8.09 9.28 -0.88
CA LEU A 150 7.06 8.24 -0.96
C LEU A 150 6.13 8.26 0.25
N LEU A 151 6.65 8.46 1.46
CA LEU A 151 5.83 8.55 2.67
C LEU A 151 4.93 9.79 2.65
N GLU A 152 5.42 10.92 2.16
CA GLU A 152 4.62 12.14 1.96
C GLU A 152 3.51 11.93 0.93
N GLN A 153 3.76 11.17 -0.14
CA GLN A 153 2.69 10.77 -1.07
C GLN A 153 1.65 9.88 -0.39
N ALA A 154 2.07 8.93 0.44
CA ALA A 154 1.14 8.09 1.20
C ALA A 154 0.23 8.92 2.13
N LEU A 155 0.81 9.88 2.84
CA LEU A 155 0.06 10.83 3.69
C LEU A 155 -0.88 11.73 2.89
N THR A 156 -0.46 12.17 1.69
CA THR A 156 -1.32 12.97 0.82
C THR A 156 -2.56 12.18 0.38
N ILE A 157 -2.41 10.88 0.13
CA ILE A 157 -3.50 9.99 -0.28
C ILE A 157 -4.40 9.64 0.92
N ASN A 158 -3.81 9.34 2.07
CA ASN A 158 -4.52 8.88 3.26
C ASN A 158 -4.05 9.63 4.52
N PRO A 159 -4.44 10.90 4.69
CA PRO A 159 -3.91 11.78 5.73
C PRO A 159 -4.29 11.34 7.15
N ASP A 160 -5.43 10.66 7.32
CA ASP A 160 -5.91 10.17 8.62
C ASP A 160 -5.60 8.68 8.84
N GLY A 161 -4.88 8.05 7.91
CA GLY A 161 -4.56 6.62 7.95
C GLY A 161 -3.52 6.30 9.01
N ILE A 162 -3.74 5.22 9.77
CA ILE A 162 -2.80 4.78 10.82
C ILE A 162 -1.43 4.47 10.22
N ASP A 163 -1.39 3.64 9.18
CA ASP A 163 -0.15 3.18 8.55
C ASP A 163 0.73 4.32 8.00
N PRO A 164 0.26 5.22 7.12
CA PRO A 164 1.11 6.29 6.59
C PRO A 164 1.59 7.26 7.67
N ASN A 165 0.78 7.58 8.67
CA ASN A 165 1.20 8.41 9.81
C ASN A 165 2.25 7.71 10.66
N TYR A 166 2.04 6.44 11.00
CA TYR A 166 3.02 5.64 11.75
C TYR A 166 4.35 5.54 11.00
N PHE A 167 4.34 5.21 9.72
CA PHE A 167 5.58 5.02 8.96
C PHE A 167 6.33 6.33 8.68
N TYR A 168 5.62 7.46 8.57
CA TYR A 168 6.27 8.76 8.46
C TYR A 168 6.92 9.19 9.77
N ALA A 169 6.26 8.94 10.91
CA ALA A 169 6.86 9.14 12.22
C ALA A 169 8.08 8.21 12.45
N ASP A 170 7.97 6.93 12.09
CA ASP A 170 9.08 5.96 12.19
C ASP A 170 10.27 6.38 11.31
N TYR A 171 10.01 6.90 10.10
CA TYR A 171 11.06 7.49 9.27
C TYR A 171 11.80 8.60 10.01
N TRP A 172 11.10 9.63 10.51
CA TRP A 172 11.76 10.73 11.21
C TRP A 172 12.48 10.29 12.48
N PHE A 173 11.93 9.30 13.19
CA PHE A 173 12.58 8.69 14.34
C PHE A 173 13.92 8.03 13.98
N GLU A 174 13.96 7.24 12.91
CA GLU A 174 15.17 6.59 12.40
C GLU A 174 16.19 7.60 11.86
N GLN A 175 15.73 8.75 11.34
CA GLN A 175 16.57 9.87 10.94
C GLN A 175 17.08 10.72 12.13
N GLY A 176 16.58 10.46 13.33
CA GLY A 176 16.94 11.22 14.55
C GLY A 176 16.26 12.58 14.69
N ASP A 177 15.24 12.89 13.89
CA ASP A 177 14.45 14.12 13.97
C ASP A 177 13.16 13.88 14.77
N TYR A 178 13.30 13.78 16.09
CA TYR A 178 12.19 13.45 16.98
C TYR A 178 11.07 14.49 16.99
N ILE A 179 11.37 15.75 16.64
CA ILE A 179 10.35 16.81 16.57
C ILE A 179 9.38 16.53 15.42
N LYS A 180 9.85 15.98 14.30
CA LYS A 180 9.00 15.60 13.18
C LYS A 180 8.33 14.23 13.36
N ALA A 181 8.78 13.45 14.34
CA ALA A 181 8.20 12.14 14.67
C ALA A 181 7.01 12.23 15.64
N GLU A 182 6.77 13.38 16.28
CA GLU A 182 5.61 13.68 17.14
C GLU A 182 4.39 14.13 16.36
#